data_AF-A0A845RYQ5-F1
#
_entry.id   AF-A0A845RYQ5-F1
#
_cell.length_a   1.000
_cell.length_b   1.000
_cell.length_c   1.000
_cell.angle_alpha   90.00
_cell.angle_beta   90.00
_cell.angle_gamma   90.00
#
_symmetry.space_group_name_H-M   'P 1'
#
loop_
_entity.id
_entity.type
_entity.pdbx_description
1 polymer ?
#
loop_
_entity_poly.entity_id
_entity_poly.type
_entity_poly.pdbx_seq_one_letter_code
_entity_poly.pdbx_strand_id
1 'polypeptide(L)'
;NEAKQTYNILTQNKIKAKILTYQGEKFSSNIQKKARDLRYDLFEKYCTKNKIKFLILAHHQDDLIENFYIRLIRGSGIKGLTSLQNIFEYNKDFYLLRPLLNFNKQELLNVTKKSYLSWIEDPSNKNDKFLRVRIRKMQSKLQKEGFDPKRIIKTIENLNTAKDSLEFYIFKSEKKYLKFFKEGYATLKSSIFNNEAQEVIFRVIIKAIHYVSGEYYPPRSDSLKSLMKNLPVKTFKSSTLGGCLIEKNKNIISFYREDRNIAVETLNKTKQKTSWDDRFLVNKNFNNQQQFVVKKLGNHGIEYLRKNKFNDYGNKIPVQAKKTLPSFWNNQGQLLFVPFVNFKNKKYNIKNDSFSVSFLRFI
;
A
#
# COMPACT_ATOMS: atom_id res chain seq x y z
N ASN A 1 20.01 -26.01 -7.99
CA ASN A 1 19.84 -27.23 -8.79
C ASN A 1 18.39 -27.40 -9.25
N GLU A 2 17.44 -27.32 -8.31
CA GLU A 2 15.98 -27.44 -8.55
C GLU A 2 15.43 -26.59 -9.69
N ALA A 3 15.71 -25.29 -9.74
CA ALA A 3 15.18 -24.41 -10.80
C ALA A 3 15.59 -24.85 -12.23
N LYS A 4 16.80 -25.41 -12.39
CA LYS A 4 17.26 -25.95 -13.69
C LYS A 4 16.55 -27.27 -14.00
N GLN A 5 16.35 -28.13 -13.00
CA GLN A 5 15.59 -29.37 -13.15
C GLN A 5 14.14 -29.09 -13.55
N THR A 6 13.45 -28.18 -12.86
CA THR A 6 12.09 -27.75 -13.21
C THR A 6 12.04 -27.17 -14.61
N TYR A 7 13.00 -26.31 -14.98
CA TYR A 7 13.08 -25.75 -16.33
C TYR A 7 13.17 -26.86 -17.39
N ASN A 8 14.06 -27.84 -17.20
CA ASN A 8 14.23 -28.95 -18.14
C ASN A 8 12.95 -29.79 -18.29
N ILE A 9 12.29 -30.13 -17.17
CA ILE A 9 11.03 -30.90 -17.20
C ILE A 9 9.96 -30.13 -17.98
N LEU A 10 9.81 -28.82 -17.72
CA LEU A 10 8.82 -27.99 -18.40
C LEU A 10 9.11 -27.89 -19.91
N THR A 11 10.37 -27.65 -20.29
CA THR A 11 10.73 -27.53 -21.72
C THR A 11 10.60 -28.87 -22.47
N GLN A 12 10.91 -30.00 -21.83
CA GLN A 12 10.65 -31.34 -22.39
C GLN A 12 9.16 -31.57 -22.69
N ASN A 13 8.28 -31.00 -21.86
CA ASN A 13 6.84 -31.05 -22.04
C ASN A 13 6.28 -29.92 -22.93
N LYS A 14 7.13 -29.23 -23.71
CA LYS A 14 6.76 -28.10 -24.58
C LYS A 14 6.09 -26.93 -23.85
N ILE A 15 6.32 -26.80 -22.54
CA ILE A 15 5.85 -25.67 -21.74
C ILE A 15 6.93 -24.59 -21.75
N LYS A 16 6.57 -23.38 -22.20
CA LYS A 16 7.47 -22.22 -22.18
C LYS A 16 7.85 -21.89 -20.74
N ALA A 17 9.14 -21.96 -20.42
CA ALA A 17 9.68 -21.67 -19.10
C ALA A 17 10.72 -20.56 -19.15
N LYS A 18 10.90 -19.85 -18.04
CA LYS A 18 11.97 -18.86 -17.85
C LYS A 18 12.45 -18.90 -16.41
N ILE A 19 13.76 -18.96 -16.22
CA ILE A 19 14.38 -18.80 -14.91
C ILE A 19 14.59 -17.30 -14.67
N LEU A 20 14.08 -16.80 -13.54
CA LEU A 20 14.34 -15.45 -13.04
C LEU A 20 15.38 -15.53 -11.93
N THR A 21 16.49 -14.82 -12.10
CA THR A 21 17.63 -14.87 -11.15
C THR A 21 17.79 -13.51 -10.49
N TYR A 22 17.85 -13.50 -9.16
CA TYR A 22 18.24 -12.32 -8.40
C TYR A 22 19.76 -12.11 -8.50
N GLN A 23 20.19 -10.92 -8.90
CA GLN A 23 21.60 -10.53 -9.03
C GLN A 23 21.92 -9.42 -8.02
N GLY A 24 21.94 -9.74 -6.73
CA GLY A 24 22.31 -8.80 -5.68
C GLY A 24 22.96 -9.48 -4.49
N GLU A 25 23.25 -8.70 -3.45
CA GLU A 25 23.99 -9.19 -2.29
C GLU A 25 23.24 -10.28 -1.51
N LYS A 26 24.02 -11.20 -0.94
CA LYS A 26 23.50 -12.23 -0.04
C LYS A 26 23.08 -11.59 1.28
N PHE A 27 21.98 -12.07 1.84
CA PHE A 27 21.47 -11.57 3.12
C PHE A 27 21.94 -12.43 4.28
N SER A 28 22.37 -11.79 5.36
CA SER A 28 22.77 -12.46 6.61
C SER A 28 21.61 -12.68 7.59
N SER A 29 20.50 -11.95 7.44
CA SER A 29 19.35 -12.01 8.37
C SER A 29 18.01 -11.94 7.64
N ASN A 30 16.96 -12.54 8.25
CA ASN A 30 15.60 -12.60 7.72
C ASN A 30 15.50 -13.18 6.29
N ILE A 31 16.38 -14.13 5.96
CA ILE A 31 16.55 -14.71 4.62
C ILE A 31 15.20 -15.12 4.00
N GLN A 32 14.34 -15.81 4.74
CA GLN A 32 13.04 -16.29 4.25
C GLN A 32 12.09 -15.14 3.85
N LYS A 33 12.02 -14.08 4.66
CA LYS A 33 11.20 -12.90 4.35
C LYS A 33 11.78 -12.17 3.13
N LYS A 34 13.08 -11.88 3.15
CA LYS A 34 13.77 -11.17 2.06
C LYS A 34 13.71 -11.94 0.74
N ALA A 35 13.94 -13.25 0.76
CA ALA A 35 13.82 -14.10 -0.42
C ALA A 35 12.38 -14.14 -0.96
N ARG A 36 11.37 -14.15 -0.08
CA ARG A 36 9.98 -14.04 -0.49
C ARG A 36 9.72 -12.69 -1.16
N ASP A 37 10.14 -11.59 -0.54
CA ASP A 37 9.93 -10.23 -1.06
C ASP A 37 10.61 -10.06 -2.43
N LEU A 38 11.85 -10.52 -2.56
CA LEU A 38 12.59 -10.53 -3.84
C LEU A 38 11.93 -11.38 -4.91
N ARG A 39 11.38 -12.55 -4.54
CA ARG A 39 10.68 -13.40 -5.50
C ARG A 39 9.47 -12.69 -6.10
N TYR A 40 8.69 -11.98 -5.27
CA TYR A 40 7.56 -11.19 -5.75
C TYR A 40 8.00 -9.99 -6.58
N ASP A 41 9.09 -9.30 -6.20
CA ASP A 41 9.68 -8.22 -7.00
C ASP A 41 10.13 -8.71 -8.39
N LEU A 42 10.80 -9.87 -8.47
CA LEU A 42 11.17 -10.49 -9.74
C LEU A 42 9.95 -10.84 -10.60
N PHE A 43 8.91 -11.41 -9.98
CA PHE A 43 7.67 -11.72 -10.66
C PHE A 43 6.98 -10.47 -11.20
N GLU A 44 6.83 -9.44 -10.38
CA GLU A 44 6.20 -8.17 -10.75
C GLU A 44 6.95 -7.50 -11.91
N LYS A 45 8.28 -7.39 -11.84
CA LYS A 45 9.11 -6.82 -12.91
C LYS A 45 8.97 -7.59 -14.21
N TYR A 46 9.02 -8.93 -14.15
CA TYR A 46 8.87 -9.77 -15.33
C TYR A 46 7.46 -9.64 -15.94
N CYS A 47 6.42 -9.72 -15.11
CA CYS A 47 5.05 -9.63 -15.57
C CYS A 47 4.75 -8.26 -16.18
N THR A 48 5.18 -7.18 -15.53
CA THR A 48 5.03 -5.79 -16.03
C THR A 48 5.70 -5.62 -17.39
N LYS A 49 6.96 -6.06 -17.54
CA LYS A 49 7.70 -5.97 -18.81
C LYS A 49 7.00 -6.72 -19.95
N ASN A 50 6.35 -7.84 -19.66
CA ASN A 50 5.69 -8.70 -20.64
C ASN A 50 4.16 -8.47 -20.74
N LYS A 51 3.63 -7.43 -20.08
CA LYS A 51 2.18 -7.11 -20.05
C LYS A 51 1.31 -8.29 -19.54
N ILE A 52 1.85 -9.09 -18.62
CA ILE A 52 1.13 -10.20 -17.98
C ILE A 52 0.36 -9.66 -16.79
N LYS A 53 -0.97 -9.76 -16.83
CA LYS A 53 -1.86 -9.26 -15.77
C LYS A 53 -2.14 -10.26 -14.66
N PHE A 54 -2.03 -11.57 -14.96
CA PHE A 54 -2.42 -12.63 -14.03
C PHE A 54 -1.24 -13.56 -13.76
N LEU A 55 -0.81 -13.65 -12.51
CA LEU A 55 0.19 -14.61 -12.04
C LEU A 55 -0.47 -15.70 -11.20
N ILE A 56 -0.41 -16.94 -11.70
CA ILE A 56 -0.93 -18.10 -10.98
C ILE A 56 0.14 -18.65 -10.04
N LEU A 57 -0.24 -18.92 -8.79
CA LEU A 57 0.60 -19.51 -7.76
C LEU A 57 -0.04 -20.79 -7.23
N ALA A 58 0.76 -21.85 -7.10
CA ALA A 58 0.31 -23.17 -6.67
C ALA A 58 0.13 -23.30 -5.14
N HIS A 59 -0.38 -22.26 -4.47
CA HIS A 59 -0.74 -22.39 -3.06
C HIS A 59 -1.98 -23.27 -2.92
N HIS A 60 -1.96 -24.17 -1.94
CA HIS A 60 -3.04 -25.13 -1.71
C HIS A 60 -3.67 -25.00 -0.32
N GLN A 61 -4.62 -25.88 0.03
CA GLN A 61 -5.37 -25.78 1.28
C GLN A 61 -4.48 -25.77 2.52
N ASP A 62 -3.45 -26.63 2.59
CA ASP A 62 -2.54 -26.60 3.76
C ASP A 62 -1.76 -25.27 3.87
N ASP A 63 -1.40 -24.60 2.76
CA ASP A 63 -0.77 -23.27 2.82
C ASP A 63 -1.71 -22.23 3.45
N LEU A 64 -3.02 -22.34 3.20
CA LEU A 64 -4.05 -21.48 3.79
C LEU A 64 -4.10 -21.68 5.30
N ILE A 65 -4.12 -22.94 5.74
CA ILE A 65 -4.13 -23.30 7.16
C ILE A 65 -2.82 -22.85 7.83
N GLU A 66 -1.65 -23.11 7.23
CA GLU A 66 -0.36 -22.61 7.71
C GLU A 66 -0.35 -21.09 7.88
N ASN A 67 -0.81 -20.36 6.84
CA ASN A 67 -0.87 -18.91 6.90
C ASN A 67 -1.79 -18.42 8.01
N PHE A 68 -2.94 -19.07 8.21
CA PHE A 68 -3.86 -18.76 9.33
C PHE A 68 -3.15 -18.88 10.68
N TYR A 69 -2.49 -20.01 10.97
CA TYR A 69 -1.78 -20.18 12.25
C TYR A 69 -0.61 -19.20 12.42
N ILE A 70 0.17 -18.93 11.37
CA ILE A 70 1.24 -17.92 11.42
C ILE A 70 0.66 -16.55 11.82
N ARG A 71 -0.49 -16.20 11.27
CA ARG A 71 -1.16 -14.91 11.52
C ARG A 71 -1.79 -14.87 12.91
N LEU A 72 -2.36 -15.98 13.36
CA LEU A 72 -2.92 -16.16 14.69
C LEU A 72 -1.86 -15.99 15.78
N ILE A 73 -0.72 -16.68 15.66
CA ILE A 73 0.40 -16.59 16.62
C ILE A 73 0.95 -15.15 16.70
N ARG A 74 0.84 -14.38 15.61
CA ARG A 74 1.26 -12.97 15.55
C ARG A 74 0.21 -11.99 16.07
N GLY A 75 -0.93 -12.46 16.58
CA GLY A 75 -2.02 -11.59 17.04
C GLY A 75 -2.65 -10.78 15.91
N SER A 76 -2.70 -11.32 14.69
CA SER A 76 -3.28 -10.61 13.56
C SER A 76 -4.80 -10.48 13.71
N GLY A 77 -5.36 -9.33 13.38
CA GLY A 77 -6.81 -9.16 13.25
C GLY A 77 -7.39 -9.84 12.01
N ILE A 78 -8.71 -9.69 11.79
CA ILE A 78 -9.48 -10.39 10.76
C ILE A 78 -8.85 -10.36 9.36
N LYS A 79 -8.44 -9.16 8.88
CA LYS A 79 -7.77 -8.98 7.58
C LYS A 79 -6.48 -9.79 7.45
N GLY A 80 -5.74 -9.97 8.54
CA GLY A 80 -4.52 -10.76 8.57
C GLY A 80 -4.81 -12.27 8.60
N LEU A 81 -5.79 -12.70 9.38
CA LEU A 81 -6.21 -14.11 9.46
C LEU A 81 -6.76 -14.63 8.12
N THR A 82 -7.42 -13.77 7.35
CA THR A 82 -8.00 -14.09 6.05
C THR A 82 -7.17 -13.57 4.86
N SER A 83 -5.84 -13.44 5.04
CA SER A 83 -4.96 -12.76 4.07
C SER A 83 -4.60 -13.58 2.82
N LEU A 84 -4.79 -14.90 2.85
CA LEU A 84 -4.53 -15.76 1.69
C LEU A 84 -5.85 -16.06 0.99
N GLN A 85 -6.02 -15.52 -0.22
CA GLN A 85 -7.26 -15.60 -1.00
C GLN A 85 -6.99 -16.12 -2.42
N ASN A 86 -8.02 -16.68 -3.05
CA ASN A 86 -7.97 -17.22 -4.41
C ASN A 86 -7.60 -16.16 -5.44
N ILE A 87 -8.10 -14.93 -5.26
CA ILE A 87 -7.78 -13.78 -6.10
C ILE A 87 -7.26 -12.69 -5.16
N PHE A 88 -6.11 -12.12 -5.51
CA PHE A 88 -5.55 -10.99 -4.79
C PHE A 88 -5.06 -9.95 -5.78
N GLU A 89 -5.66 -8.76 -5.74
CA GLU A 89 -5.17 -7.59 -6.47
C GLU A 89 -3.86 -7.13 -5.82
N TYR A 90 -2.74 -7.32 -6.52
CA TYR A 90 -1.43 -6.89 -6.04
C TYR A 90 -1.23 -5.40 -6.31
N ASN A 91 -1.64 -4.96 -7.49
CA ASN A 91 -1.86 -3.57 -7.88
C ASN A 91 -2.94 -3.50 -8.99
N LYS A 92 -3.32 -2.31 -9.42
CA LYS A 92 -4.41 -2.04 -10.38
C LYS A 92 -4.38 -2.94 -11.65
N ASP A 93 -3.20 -3.30 -12.12
CA ASP A 93 -3.00 -4.04 -13.38
C ASP A 93 -2.37 -5.43 -13.19
N PHE A 94 -2.17 -5.89 -11.94
CA PHE A 94 -1.48 -7.13 -11.63
C PHE A 94 -2.17 -7.92 -10.51
N TYR A 95 -2.56 -9.15 -10.82
CA TYR A 95 -3.35 -10.03 -9.95
C TYR A 95 -2.61 -11.32 -9.67
N LEU A 96 -2.68 -11.77 -8.41
CA LEU A 96 -2.22 -13.09 -7.99
C LEU A 96 -3.41 -14.03 -7.89
N LEU A 97 -3.36 -15.13 -8.63
CA LEU A 97 -4.38 -16.17 -8.65
C LEU A 97 -3.87 -17.43 -7.94
N ARG A 98 -4.72 -18.05 -7.12
CA ARG A 98 -4.40 -19.27 -6.36
C ARG A 98 -5.54 -20.29 -6.51
N PRO A 99 -5.70 -20.90 -7.70
CA PRO A 99 -6.81 -21.79 -7.99
C PRO A 99 -6.79 -23.07 -7.14
N LEU A 100 -5.62 -23.44 -6.59
CA LEU A 100 -5.45 -24.69 -5.86
C LEU A 100 -5.81 -24.61 -4.36
N LEU A 101 -6.23 -23.45 -3.83
CA LEU A 101 -6.48 -23.27 -2.40
C LEU A 101 -7.57 -24.18 -1.82
N ASN A 102 -8.47 -24.70 -2.66
CA ASN A 102 -9.55 -25.58 -2.25
C ASN A 102 -9.14 -27.06 -2.26
N PHE A 103 -7.93 -27.39 -2.73
CA PHE A 103 -7.44 -28.76 -2.83
C PHE A 103 -6.40 -29.02 -1.74
N ASN A 104 -6.51 -30.17 -1.10
CA ASN A 104 -5.52 -30.64 -0.14
C ASN A 104 -4.32 -31.28 -0.84
N LYS A 105 -3.23 -31.46 -0.09
CA LYS A 105 -2.00 -32.05 -0.63
C LYS A 105 -2.20 -33.45 -1.21
N GLN A 106 -3.06 -34.28 -0.60
CA GLN A 106 -3.27 -35.65 -1.05
C GLN A 106 -3.97 -35.70 -2.42
N GLU A 107 -4.96 -34.84 -2.63
CA GLU A 107 -5.63 -34.68 -3.93
C GLU A 107 -4.63 -34.27 -5.02
N LEU A 108 -3.79 -33.27 -4.72
CA LEU A 108 -2.77 -32.81 -5.65
C LEU A 108 -1.74 -33.89 -5.96
N LEU A 109 -1.27 -34.64 -4.95
CA LEU A 109 -0.35 -35.76 -5.15
C LEU A 109 -0.97 -36.86 -6.03
N ASN A 110 -2.25 -37.17 -5.85
CA ASN A 110 -2.94 -38.15 -6.68
C ASN A 110 -2.98 -37.71 -8.15
N VAL A 111 -3.24 -36.43 -8.41
CA VAL A 111 -3.21 -35.86 -9.77
C VAL A 111 -1.78 -35.88 -10.33
N THR A 112 -0.78 -35.42 -9.56
CA THR A 112 0.62 -35.41 -10.00
C THR A 112 1.13 -36.81 -10.33
N LYS A 113 0.82 -37.81 -9.51
CA LYS A 113 1.19 -39.21 -9.76
C LYS A 113 0.58 -39.74 -11.06
N LYS A 114 -0.69 -39.42 -11.32
CA LYS A 114 -1.39 -39.84 -12.55
C LYS A 114 -0.84 -39.15 -13.81
N SER A 115 -0.40 -37.89 -13.71
CA SER A 115 -0.05 -37.07 -14.89
C SER A 115 1.45 -36.99 -15.19
N TYR A 116 2.32 -36.98 -14.18
CA TYR A 116 3.74 -36.64 -14.35
C TYR A 116 4.71 -37.66 -13.72
N LEU A 117 4.21 -38.70 -13.05
CA LEU A 117 4.94 -39.82 -12.42
C LEU A 117 6.00 -39.45 -11.35
N SER A 118 6.48 -38.21 -11.29
CA SER A 118 7.51 -37.74 -10.38
C SER A 118 7.38 -36.24 -10.07
N TRP A 119 7.97 -35.81 -8.96
CA TRP A 119 8.11 -34.40 -8.57
C TRP A 119 9.45 -34.18 -7.88
N ILE A 120 9.88 -32.92 -7.80
CA ILE A 120 11.10 -32.53 -7.09
C ILE A 120 10.76 -32.32 -5.61
N GLU A 121 11.45 -33.01 -4.71
CA GLU A 121 11.35 -32.77 -3.26
C GLU A 121 12.43 -31.79 -2.80
N ASP A 122 12.01 -30.63 -2.28
CA ASP A 122 12.92 -29.67 -1.65
C ASP A 122 13.32 -30.17 -0.23
N PRO A 123 14.62 -30.38 0.05
CA PRO A 123 15.12 -30.82 1.37
C PRO A 123 14.75 -29.86 2.51
N SER A 124 14.54 -28.57 2.21
CA SER A 124 14.16 -27.54 3.18
C SER A 124 12.81 -27.82 3.85
N ASN A 125 11.96 -28.63 3.21
CA ASN A 125 10.65 -29.05 3.74
C ASN A 125 10.72 -29.82 5.06
N LYS A 126 11.89 -30.38 5.41
CA LYS A 126 12.11 -31.15 6.64
C LYS A 126 12.87 -30.38 7.72
N ASN A 127 13.24 -29.12 7.46
CA ASN A 127 14.09 -28.35 8.37
C ASN A 127 13.30 -27.56 9.43
N ASP A 128 13.38 -28.01 10.68
CA ASP A 128 12.67 -27.41 11.83
C ASP A 128 13.11 -25.99 12.21
N LYS A 129 14.21 -25.48 11.64
CA LYS A 129 14.56 -24.05 11.77
C LYS A 129 13.47 -23.16 11.17
N PHE A 130 12.67 -23.67 10.22
CA PHE A 130 11.61 -22.91 9.57
C PHE A 130 10.27 -22.98 10.31
N LEU A 131 9.67 -21.81 10.56
CA LEU A 131 8.39 -21.69 11.27
C LEU A 131 7.27 -22.52 10.64
N ARG A 132 7.20 -22.58 9.30
CA ARG A 132 6.19 -23.36 8.58
C ARG A 132 6.29 -24.87 8.88
N VAL A 133 7.51 -25.40 8.94
CA VAL A 133 7.75 -26.82 9.28
C VAL A 133 7.29 -27.11 10.71
N ARG A 134 7.62 -26.23 11.67
CA ARG A 134 7.15 -26.35 13.05
C ARG A 134 5.63 -26.29 13.16
N ILE A 135 4.97 -25.41 12.39
CA ILE A 135 3.51 -25.31 12.35
C ILE A 135 2.87 -26.58 11.80
N ARG A 136 3.42 -27.17 10.73
CA ARG A 136 2.95 -28.47 10.21
C ARG A 136 3.02 -29.57 11.28
N LYS A 137 4.16 -29.67 11.99
CA LYS A 137 4.32 -30.63 13.09
C LYS A 137 3.32 -30.40 14.22
N MET A 138 3.08 -29.14 14.58
CA MET A 138 2.06 -28.76 15.57
C MET A 138 0.65 -29.15 15.11
N GLN A 139 0.29 -28.88 13.85
CA GLN A 139 -1.01 -29.25 13.28
C GLN A 139 -1.22 -30.77 13.35
N SER A 140 -0.22 -31.58 12.99
CA SER A 140 -0.32 -33.03 13.08
C SER A 140 -0.54 -33.53 14.51
N LYS A 141 -0.02 -32.83 15.53
CA LYS A 141 -0.31 -33.12 16.94
C LYS A 141 -1.74 -32.74 17.29
N LEU A 142 -2.16 -31.51 16.96
CA LEU A 142 -3.52 -31.03 17.24
C LEU A 142 -4.61 -31.88 16.57
N GLN A 143 -4.35 -32.40 15.37
CA GLN A 143 -5.27 -33.30 14.68
C GLN A 143 -5.57 -34.57 15.49
N LYS A 144 -4.59 -35.10 16.24
CA LYS A 144 -4.79 -36.26 17.12
C LYS A 144 -5.71 -35.94 18.30
N GLU A 145 -5.75 -34.67 18.70
CA GLU A 145 -6.61 -34.15 19.78
C GLU A 145 -7.98 -33.64 19.26
N GLY A 146 -8.34 -33.94 18.01
CA GLY A 146 -9.64 -33.57 17.44
C GLY A 146 -9.71 -32.23 16.69
N PHE A 147 -8.57 -31.57 16.42
CA PHE A 147 -8.53 -30.39 15.55
C PHE A 147 -8.54 -30.77 14.06
N ASP A 148 -9.73 -30.92 13.51
CA ASP A 148 -9.95 -31.20 12.09
C ASP A 148 -9.59 -29.99 11.19
N PRO A 149 -8.70 -30.15 10.18
CA PRO A 149 -8.43 -29.13 9.15
C PRO A 149 -9.69 -28.53 8.52
N LYS A 150 -10.75 -29.32 8.32
CA LYS A 150 -12.02 -28.83 7.75
C LYS A 150 -12.68 -27.77 8.65
N ARG A 151 -12.57 -27.90 9.97
CA ARG A 151 -13.07 -26.88 10.92
C ARG A 151 -12.28 -25.58 10.83
N ILE A 152 -10.97 -25.66 10.59
CA ILE A 152 -10.13 -24.47 10.39
C ILE A 152 -10.50 -23.77 9.09
N ILE A 153 -10.71 -24.52 7.99
CA ILE A 153 -11.19 -23.96 6.73
C ILE A 153 -12.55 -23.28 6.92
N LYS A 154 -13.50 -23.95 7.61
CA LYS A 154 -14.80 -23.34 7.93
C LYS A 154 -14.67 -22.06 8.76
N THR A 155 -13.73 -22.03 9.70
CA THR A 155 -13.41 -20.82 10.48
C THR A 155 -12.91 -19.69 9.58
N ILE A 156 -12.01 -20.00 8.63
CA ILE A 156 -11.49 -19.01 7.67
C ILE A 156 -12.61 -18.48 6.76
N GLU A 157 -13.53 -19.32 6.31
CA GLU A 157 -14.71 -18.91 5.53
C GLU A 157 -15.64 -17.97 6.32
N ASN A 158 -15.94 -18.32 7.58
CA ASN A 158 -16.76 -17.49 8.45
C ASN A 158 -16.08 -16.13 8.71
N LEU A 159 -14.76 -16.13 8.94
CA LEU A 159 -13.98 -14.89 9.09
C LEU A 159 -13.94 -14.07 7.80
N ASN A 160 -13.91 -14.70 6.62
CA ASN A 160 -14.02 -13.96 5.35
C ASN A 160 -15.37 -13.28 5.22
N THR A 161 -16.46 -13.97 5.56
CA THR A 161 -17.82 -13.39 5.53
C THR A 161 -17.94 -12.19 6.47
N ALA A 162 -17.38 -12.31 7.69
CA ALA A 162 -17.34 -11.20 8.64
C ALA A 162 -16.43 -10.05 8.16
N LYS A 163 -15.30 -10.36 7.52
CA LYS A 163 -14.40 -9.35 6.90
C LYS A 163 -15.15 -8.58 5.81
N ASP A 164 -15.87 -9.26 4.94
CA ASP A 164 -16.60 -8.64 3.83
C ASP A 164 -17.74 -7.73 4.36
N SER A 165 -18.43 -8.17 5.41
CA SER A 165 -19.42 -7.35 6.12
C SER A 165 -18.79 -6.09 6.73
N LEU A 166 -17.62 -6.23 7.36
CA LEU A 166 -16.88 -5.10 7.92
C LEU A 166 -16.45 -4.11 6.83
N GLU A 167 -15.92 -4.60 5.69
CA GLU A 167 -15.54 -3.75 4.55
C GLU A 167 -16.76 -2.99 3.98
N PHE A 168 -17.93 -3.62 3.94
CA PHE A 168 -19.18 -2.94 3.56
C PHE A 168 -19.51 -1.75 4.48
N TYR A 169 -19.45 -1.94 5.81
CA TYR A 169 -19.71 -0.86 6.77
C TYR A 169 -18.62 0.22 6.76
N ILE A 170 -17.37 -0.16 6.54
CA ILE A 170 -16.26 0.80 6.33
C ILE A 170 -16.54 1.67 5.11
N PHE A 171 -16.92 1.06 3.98
CA PHE A 171 -17.25 1.79 2.76
C PHE A 171 -18.44 2.75 2.96
N LYS A 172 -19.51 2.29 3.62
CA LYS A 172 -20.68 3.12 3.95
C LYS A 172 -20.29 4.31 4.84
N SER A 173 -19.49 4.07 5.87
CA SER A 173 -19.00 5.11 6.79
C SER A 173 -18.06 6.10 6.10
N GLU A 174 -17.15 5.60 5.28
CA GLU A 174 -16.25 6.43 4.47
C GLU A 174 -17.05 7.43 3.64
N LYS A 175 -18.02 6.95 2.86
CA LYS A 175 -18.87 7.83 2.03
C LYS A 175 -19.65 8.87 2.83
N LYS A 176 -20.06 8.54 4.06
CA LYS A 176 -20.89 9.41 4.91
C LYS A 176 -20.07 10.47 5.67
N TYR A 177 -18.89 10.10 6.17
CA TYR A 177 -18.13 10.94 7.11
C TYR A 177 -16.78 11.41 6.57
N LEU A 178 -16.14 10.72 5.63
CA LEU A 178 -14.79 11.03 5.14
C LEU A 178 -14.85 11.70 3.75
N LYS A 179 -14.09 12.78 3.57
CA LYS A 179 -13.92 13.46 2.28
C LYS A 179 -12.45 13.62 1.97
N PHE A 180 -12.09 13.26 0.74
CA PHE A 180 -10.74 13.40 0.20
C PHE A 180 -10.68 14.59 -0.76
N PHE A 181 -9.53 15.28 -0.75
CA PHE A 181 -9.29 16.44 -1.59
C PHE A 181 -8.02 16.24 -2.40
N LYS A 182 -8.06 16.57 -3.70
CA LYS A 182 -6.96 16.39 -4.66
C LYS A 182 -5.69 17.16 -4.28
N GLU A 183 -5.83 18.17 -3.43
CA GLU A 183 -4.76 18.94 -2.82
C GLU A 183 -3.98 18.16 -1.74
N GLY A 184 -4.31 16.88 -1.51
CA GLY A 184 -3.57 15.97 -0.64
C GLY A 184 -3.92 16.08 0.85
N TYR A 185 -5.16 16.47 1.15
CA TYR A 185 -5.70 16.48 2.52
C TYR A 185 -7.05 15.75 2.59
N ALA A 186 -7.51 15.44 3.80
CA ALA A 186 -8.81 14.80 4.04
C ALA A 186 -9.54 15.44 5.22
N THR A 187 -10.88 15.31 5.26
CA THR A 187 -11.70 15.76 6.39
C THR A 187 -12.67 14.68 6.83
N LEU A 188 -12.86 14.53 8.13
CA LEU A 188 -13.72 13.55 8.78
C LEU A 188 -14.72 14.25 9.69
N LYS A 189 -16.01 13.92 9.57
CA LYS A 189 -17.04 14.42 10.49
C LYS A 189 -16.88 13.76 11.87
N SER A 190 -16.80 14.57 12.93
CA SER A 190 -16.67 14.11 14.31
C SER A 190 -17.88 13.30 14.80
N SER A 191 -19.04 13.43 14.14
CA SER A 191 -20.22 12.60 14.44
C SER A 191 -19.97 11.10 14.26
N ILE A 192 -18.93 10.68 13.53
CA ILE A 192 -18.59 9.27 13.35
C ILE A 192 -18.39 8.53 14.69
N PHE A 193 -17.85 9.22 15.71
CA PHE A 193 -17.58 8.62 17.02
C PHE A 193 -18.84 8.24 17.81
N ASN A 194 -19.99 8.82 17.45
CA ASN A 194 -21.28 8.53 18.10
C ASN A 194 -22.16 7.60 17.26
N ASN A 195 -21.79 7.32 16.02
CA ASN A 195 -22.68 6.66 15.06
C ASN A 195 -22.11 5.37 14.46
N GLU A 196 -20.83 5.07 14.69
CA GLU A 196 -20.16 3.92 14.09
C GLU A 196 -19.39 3.10 15.13
N ALA A 197 -19.20 1.81 14.86
CA ALA A 197 -18.43 0.92 15.71
C ALA A 197 -16.93 1.28 15.71
N GLN A 198 -16.24 0.99 16.82
CA GLN A 198 -14.83 1.35 17.02
C GLN A 198 -13.91 0.85 15.90
N GLU A 199 -14.08 -0.39 15.44
CA GLU A 199 -13.26 -0.95 14.35
C GLU A 199 -13.51 -0.23 13.01
N VAL A 200 -14.75 0.21 12.75
CA VAL A 200 -15.09 0.99 11.56
C VAL A 200 -14.41 2.35 11.61
N ILE A 201 -14.51 3.06 12.74
CA ILE A 201 -13.84 4.34 12.97
C ILE A 201 -12.32 4.18 12.77
N PHE A 202 -11.73 3.15 13.36
CA PHE A 202 -10.30 2.84 13.26
C PHE A 202 -9.86 2.71 11.80
N ARG A 203 -10.60 1.94 11.00
CA ARG A 203 -10.30 1.70 9.58
C ARG A 203 -10.50 2.94 8.72
N VAL A 204 -11.53 3.74 8.99
CA VAL A 204 -11.78 5.01 8.28
C VAL A 204 -10.65 6.03 8.56
N ILE A 205 -10.18 6.14 9.80
CA ILE A 205 -9.06 7.01 10.14
C ILE A 205 -7.77 6.53 9.48
N ILE A 206 -7.52 5.21 9.44
CA ILE A 206 -6.39 4.64 8.68
C ILE A 206 -6.45 5.09 7.22
N LYS A 207 -7.60 4.97 6.54
CA LYS A 207 -7.74 5.42 5.15
C LYS A 207 -7.41 6.91 4.99
N ALA A 208 -7.87 7.76 5.91
CA ALA A 208 -7.54 9.18 5.91
C ALA A 208 -6.03 9.43 6.03
N ILE A 209 -5.36 8.77 6.98
CA ILE A 209 -3.92 8.90 7.19
C ILE A 209 -3.15 8.41 5.95
N HIS A 210 -3.49 7.24 5.41
CA HIS A 210 -2.82 6.69 4.22
C HIS A 210 -2.97 7.57 2.98
N TYR A 211 -4.13 8.17 2.78
CA TYR A 211 -4.35 9.10 1.68
C TYR A 211 -3.41 10.31 1.81
N VAL A 212 -3.27 10.85 3.02
CA VAL A 212 -2.57 12.11 3.28
C VAL A 212 -1.07 11.97 3.48
N SER A 213 -0.59 10.86 4.04
CA SER A 213 0.81 10.70 4.42
C SER A 213 1.73 10.30 3.27
N GLY A 214 1.24 9.69 2.19
CA GLY A 214 2.13 9.11 1.17
C GLY A 214 2.89 7.86 1.65
N GLU A 215 2.80 7.49 2.93
CA GLU A 215 3.44 6.28 3.46
C GLU A 215 2.76 5.01 2.96
N TYR A 216 3.52 3.93 2.79
CA TYR A 216 3.00 2.63 2.40
C TYR A 216 2.38 1.87 3.59
N TYR A 217 2.93 2.06 4.80
CA TYR A 217 2.52 1.31 5.98
C TYR A 217 1.65 2.16 6.94
N PRO A 218 0.59 1.57 7.53
CA PRO A 218 -0.22 2.25 8.54
C PRO A 218 0.59 2.55 9.80
N PRO A 219 0.19 3.59 10.58
CA PRO A 219 0.73 3.78 11.91
C PRO A 219 0.46 2.57 12.82
N ARG A 220 1.29 2.39 13.85
CA ARG A 220 1.09 1.31 14.83
C ARG A 220 -0.29 1.42 15.48
N SER A 221 -0.91 0.26 15.76
CA SER A 221 -2.27 0.18 16.29
C SER A 221 -2.47 0.95 17.58
N ASP A 222 -1.49 0.96 18.48
CA ASP A 222 -1.65 1.54 19.82
C ASP A 222 -1.63 3.07 19.78
N SER A 223 -0.78 3.65 18.92
CA SER A 223 -0.75 5.10 18.69
C SER A 223 -2.09 5.58 18.10
N LEU A 224 -2.67 4.81 17.17
CA LEU A 224 -3.97 5.13 16.61
C LEU A 224 -5.11 4.98 17.63
N LYS A 225 -5.08 3.94 18.48
CA LYS A 225 -6.05 3.81 19.58
C LYS A 225 -5.99 4.99 20.55
N SER A 226 -4.79 5.46 20.89
CA SER A 226 -4.61 6.66 21.72
C SER A 226 -5.20 7.90 21.06
N LEU A 227 -4.91 8.12 19.77
CA LEU A 227 -5.50 9.21 19.00
C LEU A 227 -7.03 9.15 19.00
N MET A 228 -7.62 7.98 18.76
CA MET A 228 -9.08 7.79 18.73
C MET A 228 -9.75 8.07 20.08
N LYS A 229 -9.07 7.84 21.20
CA LYS A 229 -9.59 8.22 22.53
C LYS A 229 -9.61 9.74 22.70
N ASN A 230 -8.64 10.45 22.13
CA ASN A 230 -8.48 11.89 22.30
C ASN A 230 -9.32 12.72 21.31
N LEU A 231 -9.51 12.25 20.07
CA LEU A 231 -10.25 12.98 19.03
C LEU A 231 -11.69 13.41 19.44
N PRO A 232 -12.49 12.61 20.16
CA PRO A 232 -13.82 13.03 20.62
C PRO A 232 -13.78 14.16 21.66
N VAL A 233 -12.71 14.28 22.44
CA VAL A 233 -12.59 15.23 23.55
C VAL A 233 -12.69 16.66 23.04
N LYS A 234 -13.42 17.52 23.78
CA LYS A 234 -13.63 18.94 23.39
C LYS A 234 -12.34 19.76 23.39
N THR A 235 -11.39 19.44 24.27
CA THR A 235 -10.12 20.16 24.42
C THR A 235 -9.06 19.74 23.40
N PHE A 236 -9.28 18.65 22.65
CA PHE A 236 -8.35 18.23 21.62
C PHE A 236 -8.27 19.28 20.50
N LYS A 237 -7.08 19.81 20.27
CA LYS A 237 -6.79 20.78 19.20
C LYS A 237 -6.11 20.11 18.02
N SER A 238 -4.97 19.47 18.26
CA SER A 238 -4.20 18.81 17.22
C SER A 238 -3.26 17.74 17.77
N SER A 239 -2.79 16.86 16.88
CA SER A 239 -1.73 15.88 17.14
C SER A 239 -1.08 15.45 15.82
N THR A 240 0.08 14.80 15.89
CA THR A 240 0.70 14.17 14.72
C THR A 240 0.64 12.65 14.82
N LEU A 241 0.38 11.99 13.69
CA LEU A 241 0.42 10.53 13.60
C LEU A 241 0.66 10.07 12.16
N GLY A 242 1.61 9.16 11.96
CA GLY A 242 1.79 8.47 10.69
C GLY A 242 2.11 9.38 9.50
N GLY A 243 2.82 10.50 9.73
CA GLY A 243 3.13 11.48 8.70
C GLY A 243 1.99 12.47 8.44
N CYS A 244 0.97 12.51 9.30
CA CYS A 244 -0.13 13.48 9.24
C CYS A 244 -0.18 14.41 10.45
N LEU A 245 -0.46 15.69 10.21
CA LEU A 245 -0.97 16.63 11.20
C LEU A 245 -2.49 16.53 11.21
N ILE A 246 -3.05 16.24 12.38
CA ILE A 246 -4.48 16.00 12.57
C ILE A 246 -5.00 17.10 13.46
N GLU A 247 -5.91 17.92 12.96
CA GLU A 247 -6.48 19.07 13.67
C GLU A 247 -7.99 18.89 13.80
N LYS A 248 -8.57 19.31 14.93
CA LYS A 248 -10.03 19.32 15.13
C LYS A 248 -10.53 20.75 15.21
N ASN A 249 -11.54 21.06 14.41
CA ASN A 249 -12.30 22.31 14.48
C ASN A 249 -13.79 22.00 14.56
N LYS A 250 -14.39 22.27 15.72
CA LYS A 250 -15.80 21.99 16.03
C LYS A 250 -16.16 20.53 15.70
N ASN A 251 -16.87 20.32 14.60
CA ASN A 251 -17.42 19.04 14.17
C ASN A 251 -16.60 18.38 13.05
N ILE A 252 -15.46 18.96 12.66
CA ILE A 252 -14.62 18.47 11.56
C ILE A 252 -13.22 18.17 12.10
N ILE A 253 -12.70 17.01 11.75
CA ILE A 253 -11.31 16.61 11.96
C ILE A 253 -10.63 16.64 10.59
N SER A 254 -9.58 17.43 10.46
CA SER A 254 -8.81 17.58 9.23
C SER A 254 -7.48 16.84 9.34
N PHE A 255 -7.09 16.19 8.25
CA PHE A 255 -5.84 15.45 8.10
C PHE A 255 -5.00 16.16 7.05
N TYR A 256 -3.84 16.66 7.44
CA TYR A 256 -2.86 17.31 6.56
C TYR A 256 -1.55 16.53 6.57
N ARG A 257 -0.77 16.60 5.48
CA ARG A 257 0.60 16.07 5.49
C ARG A 257 1.41 16.88 6.48
N GLU A 258 2.27 16.22 7.25
CA GLU A 258 3.18 16.95 8.12
C GLU A 258 4.21 17.74 7.31
N ASP A 259 4.52 18.95 7.76
CA ASP A 259 5.46 19.86 7.10
C ASP A 259 6.93 19.50 7.39
N ARG A 260 7.27 18.21 7.40
CA ARG A 260 8.61 17.69 7.70
C ARG A 260 9.02 16.59 6.71
N ASN A 261 10.31 16.50 6.42
CA ASN A 261 10.91 15.44 5.59
C ASN A 261 10.29 15.28 4.19
N ILE A 262 9.68 16.33 3.63
CA ILE A 262 9.19 16.34 2.25
C ILE A 262 10.38 16.61 1.32
N ALA A 263 10.58 15.71 0.35
CA ALA A 263 11.72 15.76 -0.56
C ALA A 263 11.76 17.02 -1.43
N VAL A 264 12.98 17.47 -1.73
CA VAL A 264 13.28 18.45 -2.77
C VAL A 264 13.78 17.70 -3.99
N GLU A 265 13.17 17.95 -5.14
CA GLU A 265 13.51 17.25 -6.38
C GLU A 265 13.91 18.23 -7.48
N THR A 266 14.92 17.87 -8.25
CA THR A 266 15.40 18.66 -9.39
C THR A 266 14.87 18.09 -10.70
N LEU A 267 14.16 18.91 -11.48
CA LEU A 267 13.70 18.59 -12.82
C LEU A 267 14.63 19.21 -13.87
N ASN A 268 15.58 18.43 -14.37
CA ASN A 268 16.60 18.88 -15.33
C ASN A 268 16.46 18.22 -16.72
N LYS A 269 15.66 17.16 -16.86
CA LYS A 269 15.50 16.47 -18.14
C LYS A 269 14.49 17.16 -19.05
N THR A 270 14.66 16.99 -20.36
CA THR A 270 13.64 17.30 -21.39
C THR A 270 12.46 16.37 -21.17
N LYS A 271 11.24 16.91 -21.02
CA LYS A 271 10.02 16.14 -20.71
C LYS A 271 10.22 15.11 -19.58
N GLN A 272 10.08 15.55 -18.33
CA GLN A 272 10.33 14.71 -17.14
C GLN A 272 9.03 14.41 -16.39
N LYS A 273 8.84 13.14 -15.99
CA LYS A 273 7.73 12.67 -15.15
C LYS A 273 8.30 12.00 -13.91
N THR A 274 7.83 12.38 -12.73
CA THR A 274 8.34 11.87 -11.45
C THR A 274 7.27 11.83 -10.36
N SER A 275 7.41 10.88 -9.42
CA SER A 275 6.59 10.78 -8.21
C SER A 275 7.21 11.65 -7.12
N TRP A 276 6.49 12.67 -6.67
CA TRP A 276 6.94 13.61 -5.65
C TRP A 276 6.20 13.40 -4.33
N ASP A 277 6.96 13.12 -3.26
CA ASP A 277 6.47 12.82 -1.90
C ASP A 277 5.43 11.69 -1.86
N ASP A 278 5.48 10.76 -2.83
CA ASP A 278 4.57 9.61 -3.04
C ASP A 278 3.07 9.94 -3.11
N ARG A 279 2.76 11.23 -3.27
CA ARG A 279 1.40 11.77 -3.32
C ARG A 279 1.09 12.41 -4.66
N PHE A 280 2.08 13.00 -5.33
CA PHE A 280 1.87 13.79 -6.52
C PHE A 280 2.71 13.29 -7.69
N LEU A 281 2.09 13.22 -8.86
CA LEU A 281 2.78 13.00 -10.12
C LEU A 281 3.12 14.35 -10.71
N VAL A 282 4.40 14.65 -10.83
CA VAL A 282 4.87 15.90 -11.40
C VAL A 282 5.35 15.65 -12.82
N ASN A 283 4.79 16.41 -13.77
CA ASN A 283 5.23 16.41 -15.16
C ASN A 283 5.78 17.79 -15.53
N LYS A 284 6.99 17.80 -16.08
CA LYS A 284 7.58 18.92 -16.83
C LYS A 284 7.36 18.63 -18.31
N ASN A 285 6.61 19.46 -19.02
CA ASN A 285 6.21 19.20 -20.41
C ASN A 285 7.00 20.00 -21.46
N PHE A 286 8.10 20.64 -21.06
CA PHE A 286 8.89 21.48 -21.95
C PHE A 286 10.12 20.80 -22.55
N ASN A 287 10.42 21.19 -23.78
CA ASN A 287 11.61 20.82 -24.52
C ASN A 287 12.80 21.76 -24.22
N ASN A 288 13.10 21.98 -22.94
CA ASN A 288 14.26 22.76 -22.52
C ASN A 288 14.94 22.07 -21.31
N GLN A 289 16.27 22.06 -21.29
CA GLN A 289 17.11 21.56 -20.21
C GLN A 289 17.18 22.51 -19.01
N GLN A 290 16.44 23.64 -19.02
CA GLN A 290 16.34 24.50 -17.86
C GLN A 290 15.95 23.71 -16.60
N GLN A 291 16.71 23.94 -15.55
CA GLN A 291 16.58 23.27 -14.27
C GLN A 291 15.49 23.95 -13.43
N PHE A 292 14.60 23.14 -12.88
CA PHE A 292 13.57 23.57 -11.95
C PHE A 292 13.67 22.76 -10.67
N VAL A 293 13.35 23.38 -9.55
CA VAL A 293 13.30 22.73 -8.25
C VAL A 293 11.84 22.59 -7.83
N VAL A 294 11.42 21.36 -7.58
CA VAL A 294 10.13 21.05 -6.98
C VAL A 294 10.33 20.82 -5.49
N LYS A 295 9.63 21.59 -4.68
CA LYS A 295 9.60 21.43 -3.23
C LYS A 295 8.25 21.83 -2.68
N LYS A 296 8.04 21.55 -1.39
CA LYS A 296 6.88 22.04 -0.65
C LYS A 296 6.80 23.57 -0.70
N LEU A 297 5.60 24.13 -0.74
CA LEU A 297 5.40 25.57 -0.69
C LEU A 297 5.96 26.17 0.60
N GLY A 298 5.72 25.50 1.74
CA GLY A 298 6.18 25.89 3.07
C GLY A 298 5.68 27.27 3.53
N ASN A 299 6.11 27.69 4.72
CA ASN A 299 5.76 29.01 5.24
C ASN A 299 6.29 30.15 4.35
N HIS A 300 7.52 30.02 3.85
CA HIS A 300 8.12 31.02 2.96
C HIS A 300 7.31 31.23 1.66
N GLY A 301 6.81 30.15 1.04
CA GLY A 301 5.97 30.27 -0.14
C GLY A 301 4.61 30.90 0.16
N ILE A 302 4.00 30.57 1.31
CA ILE A 302 2.75 31.21 1.75
C ILE A 302 2.95 32.72 1.96
N GLU A 303 4.04 33.13 2.62
CA GLU A 303 4.38 34.53 2.80
C GLU A 303 4.65 35.25 1.47
N TYR A 304 5.34 34.57 0.53
CA TYR A 304 5.58 35.10 -0.81
C TYR A 304 4.26 35.38 -1.55
N LEU A 305 3.31 34.44 -1.52
CA LEU A 305 1.98 34.64 -2.11
C LEU A 305 1.26 35.83 -1.48
N ARG A 306 1.31 35.94 -0.14
CA ARG A 306 0.70 37.06 0.60
C ARG A 306 1.32 38.42 0.23
N LYS A 307 2.65 38.51 0.19
CA LYS A 307 3.38 39.74 -0.17
C LYS A 307 3.09 40.21 -1.59
N ASN A 308 2.89 39.27 -2.52
CA ASN A 308 2.55 39.58 -3.92
C ASN A 308 1.04 39.81 -4.14
N LYS A 309 0.26 40.03 -3.07
CA LYS A 309 -1.20 40.22 -3.10
C LYS A 309 -1.92 39.14 -3.92
N PHE A 310 -1.37 37.93 -3.96
CA PHE A 310 -2.02 36.82 -4.63
C PHE A 310 -3.23 36.42 -3.80
N ASN A 311 -4.41 36.70 -4.32
CA ASN A 311 -5.67 36.26 -3.75
C ASN A 311 -6.12 35.03 -4.52
N ASP A 312 -6.36 33.92 -3.82
CA ASP A 312 -6.70 32.65 -4.48
C ASP A 312 -8.18 32.55 -4.91
N TYR A 313 -8.87 33.69 -4.98
CA TYR A 313 -10.28 33.91 -5.32
C TYR A 313 -11.05 32.61 -5.60
N GLY A 314 -11.56 32.00 -4.53
CA GLY A 314 -12.44 30.83 -4.60
C GLY A 314 -11.82 29.49 -4.15
N ASN A 315 -10.50 29.39 -4.00
CA ASN A 315 -9.88 28.16 -3.52
C ASN A 315 -9.92 28.03 -1.99
N LYS A 316 -10.93 27.32 -1.47
CA LYS A 316 -11.09 26.99 -0.04
C LYS A 316 -10.06 25.94 0.47
N ILE A 317 -8.80 26.05 0.06
CA ILE A 317 -7.74 25.13 0.48
C ILE A 317 -7.18 25.61 1.83
N PRO A 318 -7.20 24.78 2.89
CA PRO A 318 -6.64 25.16 4.18
C PRO A 318 -5.15 25.48 4.11
N VAL A 319 -4.69 26.42 4.92
CA VAL A 319 -3.28 26.87 4.94
C VAL A 319 -2.32 25.69 5.19
N GLN A 320 -2.67 24.77 6.10
CA GLN A 320 -1.84 23.58 6.36
C GLN A 320 -1.68 22.67 5.14
N ALA A 321 -2.76 22.47 4.37
CA ALA A 321 -2.68 21.75 3.10
C ALA A 321 -1.77 22.51 2.12
N LYS A 322 -1.96 23.82 1.97
CA LYS A 322 -1.17 24.66 1.05
C LYS A 322 0.34 24.56 1.28
N LYS A 323 0.79 24.53 2.54
CA LYS A 323 2.22 24.41 2.88
C LYS A 323 2.89 23.17 2.30
N THR A 324 2.13 22.07 2.14
CA THR A 324 2.66 20.78 1.66
C THR A 324 2.37 20.50 0.19
N LEU A 325 1.82 21.48 -0.53
CA LEU A 325 1.61 21.38 -1.97
C LEU A 325 2.94 21.46 -2.73
N PRO A 326 3.04 20.77 -3.88
CA PRO A 326 4.16 20.93 -4.78
C PRO A 326 4.18 22.35 -5.34
N SER A 327 5.36 22.95 -5.29
CA SER A 327 5.63 24.29 -5.80
C SER A 327 6.94 24.27 -6.59
N PHE A 328 6.97 25.06 -7.67
CA PHE A 328 8.07 25.10 -8.63
C PHE A 328 8.89 26.36 -8.43
N TRP A 329 10.19 26.20 -8.37
CA TRP A 329 11.15 27.26 -8.11
C TRP A 329 12.25 27.22 -9.17
N ASN A 330 12.83 28.38 -9.46
CA ASN A 330 14.06 28.43 -10.26
C ASN A 330 15.29 28.11 -9.38
N ASN A 331 16.44 27.97 -10.02
CA ASN A 331 17.72 27.74 -9.33
C ASN A 331 18.12 28.89 -8.38
N GLN A 332 17.56 30.08 -8.56
CA GLN A 332 17.77 31.25 -7.71
C GLN A 332 16.82 31.29 -6.49
N GLY A 333 15.99 30.26 -6.30
CA GLY A 333 15.07 30.18 -5.16
C GLY A 333 13.83 31.07 -5.27
N GLN A 334 13.47 31.54 -6.47
CA GLN A 334 12.26 32.33 -6.71
C GLN A 334 11.09 31.43 -7.09
N LEU A 335 9.92 31.70 -6.49
CA LEU A 335 8.70 30.93 -6.74
C LEU A 335 8.16 31.24 -8.14
N LEU A 336 7.99 30.19 -8.93
CA LEU A 336 7.54 30.27 -10.32
C LEU A 336 6.06 29.94 -10.45
N PHE A 337 5.66 28.80 -9.92
CA PHE A 337 4.33 28.24 -10.16
C PHE A 337 3.86 27.39 -8.97
N VAL A 338 2.59 27.50 -8.59
CA VAL A 338 1.93 26.61 -7.63
C VAL A 338 0.62 26.10 -8.25
N PRO A 339 0.60 24.89 -8.82
CA PRO A 339 -0.51 24.42 -9.66
C PRO A 339 -1.88 24.45 -8.98
N PHE A 340 -1.98 23.90 -7.77
CA PHE A 340 -3.26 23.72 -7.08
C PHE A 340 -3.91 25.02 -6.61
N VAL A 341 -3.14 26.10 -6.44
CA VAL A 341 -3.69 27.43 -6.16
C VAL A 341 -3.72 28.32 -7.40
N ASN A 342 -3.33 27.81 -8.57
CA ASN A 342 -3.23 28.54 -9.84
C ASN A 342 -2.35 29.81 -9.77
N PHE A 343 -1.31 29.80 -8.94
CA PHE A 343 -0.35 30.91 -8.87
C PHE A 343 0.67 30.79 -9.99
N LYS A 344 0.86 31.85 -10.79
CA LYS A 344 1.94 31.99 -11.79
C LYS A 344 2.71 33.29 -11.58
N ASN A 345 4.02 33.20 -11.55
CA ASN A 345 4.87 34.36 -11.49
C ASN A 345 4.96 35.04 -12.86
N LYS A 346 4.33 36.21 -12.99
CA LYS A 346 4.24 36.99 -14.24
C LYS A 346 5.61 37.32 -14.85
N LYS A 347 6.66 37.41 -14.04
CA LYS A 347 8.03 37.69 -14.49
C LYS A 347 8.61 36.62 -15.42
N TYR A 348 8.11 35.38 -15.36
CA TYR A 348 8.76 34.22 -16.02
C TYR A 348 7.99 33.63 -17.20
N ASN A 349 6.98 34.32 -17.75
CA ASN A 349 6.18 33.93 -18.93
C ASN A 349 5.88 32.41 -19.03
N ILE A 350 5.40 31.82 -17.93
CA ILE A 350 5.14 30.38 -17.83
C ILE A 350 3.81 30.07 -18.51
N LYS A 351 3.83 29.24 -19.56
CA LYS A 351 2.63 28.77 -20.27
C LYS A 351 1.76 27.89 -19.35
N ASN A 352 0.49 27.69 -19.70
CA ASN A 352 -0.43 26.91 -18.86
C ASN A 352 -0.04 25.42 -18.77
N ASP A 353 0.49 24.85 -19.85
CA ASP A 353 0.76 23.41 -19.96
C ASP A 353 2.19 23.02 -19.60
N SER A 354 2.97 24.00 -19.14
CA SER A 354 4.38 23.90 -18.73
C SER A 354 4.66 22.78 -17.75
N PHE A 355 3.81 22.72 -16.74
CA PHE A 355 3.89 21.80 -15.64
C PHE A 355 2.48 21.30 -15.33
N SER A 356 2.32 20.00 -15.20
CA SER A 356 1.09 19.42 -14.68
C SER A 356 1.39 18.61 -13.44
N VAL A 357 0.49 18.73 -12.46
CA VAL A 357 0.56 17.94 -11.24
C VAL A 357 -0.78 17.28 -11.02
N SER A 358 -0.77 15.96 -10.85
CA SER A 358 -1.95 15.19 -10.45
C SER A 358 -1.68 14.46 -9.14
N PHE A 359 -2.72 14.25 -8.36
CA PHE A 359 -2.62 13.42 -7.17
C PHE A 359 -2.59 11.95 -7.59
N LEU A 360 -1.59 11.19 -7.13
CA LEU A 360 -1.35 9.79 -7.51
C LEU A 360 -2.30 8.82 -6.78
N ARG A 361 -2.74 9.17 -5.57
CA ARG A 361 -3.55 8.30 -4.72
C ARG A 361 -5.03 8.65 -4.81
N PHE A 362 -5.71 8.22 -5.86
CA PHE A 362 -7.16 8.01 -5.75
C PHE A 362 -7.38 6.52 -5.45
N ILE A 363 -8.07 6.28 -4.33
CA ILE A 363 -8.46 4.97 -3.78
C ILE A 363 -9.19 4.15 -4.84
#